data_AF-A0A9W4JRM3-F1
#
_entry.id   AF-A0A9W4JRM3-F1
#
_cell.length_a   1.000
_cell.length_b   1.000
_cell.length_c   1.000
_cell.angle_alpha   90.00
_cell.angle_beta   90.00
_cell.angle_gamma   90.00
#
_symmetry.space_group_name_H-M   'P 1'
#
loop_
_entity.id
_entity.type
_entity.pdbx_description
1 polymer ?
#
loop_
_entity_poly.entity_id
_entity_poly.type
_entity_poly.pdbx_seq_one_letter_code
_entity_poly.pdbx_strand_id
1 'polypeptide(L)'
;MECKRCDRAFASLKACQQHMNALGHDPVYECETCDRVFGSLEGVNRHMQVKEHWSNYCQSCHRRFETEHNYYAHMKSATHRGYDLSCQYCDAEFVTASGVLHHLESCSCPGARDRVRNRLYRDIQELDTNGEITFGKLEGYY
;
A
#
# COMPACT_ATOMS: atom_id res chain seq x y z
N MET A 1 -5.41 -33.53 5.73
CA MET A 1 -5.17 -32.37 6.61
C MET A 1 -3.92 -32.66 7.42
N GLU A 2 -2.95 -31.76 7.43
CA GLU A 2 -1.65 -31.98 8.08
C GLU A 2 -1.56 -31.18 9.38
N CYS A 3 -0.92 -31.76 10.40
CA CYS A 3 -0.58 -31.04 11.61
C CYS A 3 0.52 -30.01 11.32
N LYS A 4 0.38 -28.77 11.80
CA LYS A 4 1.40 -27.72 11.61
C LYS A 4 2.56 -27.78 12.62
N ARG A 5 2.55 -28.73 13.55
CA ARG A 5 3.54 -28.88 14.63
C ARG A 5 4.23 -30.23 14.65
N CYS A 6 3.82 -31.16 13.80
CA CYS A 6 4.47 -32.46 13.60
C CYS A 6 4.08 -33.04 12.24
N ASP A 7 4.78 -34.10 11.80
CA ASP A 7 4.63 -34.67 10.45
C ASP A 7 3.39 -35.58 10.27
N ARG A 8 2.39 -35.44 11.13
CA ARG A 8 1.21 -36.31 11.15
C ARG A 8 0.10 -35.78 10.24
N ALA A 9 -0.39 -36.65 9.36
CA ALA A 9 -1.50 -36.36 8.47
C ALA A 9 -2.77 -37.12 8.87
N PHE A 10 -3.93 -36.49 8.63
CA PHE A 10 -5.24 -37.00 9.01
C PHE A 10 -6.20 -36.99 7.82
N ALA A 11 -7.08 -38.01 7.79
CA ALA A 11 -8.10 -38.19 6.78
C ALA A 11 -9.26 -37.18 6.87
N SER A 12 -9.40 -36.44 7.97
CA SER A 12 -10.44 -35.41 8.13
C SER A 12 -9.99 -34.25 9.01
N LEU A 13 -10.64 -33.10 8.86
CA LEU A 13 -10.44 -31.92 9.71
C LEU A 13 -10.74 -32.26 11.18
N LYS A 14 -11.84 -32.98 11.45
CA LYS A 14 -12.24 -33.34 12.82
C LYS A 14 -11.19 -34.19 13.54
N ALA A 15 -10.61 -35.18 12.85
CA ALA A 15 -9.55 -36.02 13.41
C ALA A 15 -8.26 -35.22 13.66
N CYS A 16 -7.91 -34.31 12.74
CA CYS A 16 -6.79 -33.39 12.93
C CYS A 16 -7.02 -32.46 14.13
N GLN A 17 -8.22 -31.89 14.28
CA GLN A 17 -8.55 -31.00 15.40
C GLN A 17 -8.46 -31.71 16.75
N GLN A 18 -9.00 -32.94 16.85
CA GLN A 18 -8.91 -33.75 18.06
C GLN A 18 -7.44 -34.05 18.43
N HIS A 19 -6.61 -34.35 17.43
CA HIS A 19 -5.17 -34.52 17.64
C HIS A 19 -4.50 -33.23 18.15
N MET A 20 -4.83 -32.08 17.56
CA MET A 20 -4.25 -30.80 17.96
C MET A 20 -4.59 -30.48 19.42
N ASN A 21 -5.85 -30.65 19.82
CA ASN A 21 -6.29 -30.42 21.20
C ASN A 21 -5.65 -31.42 22.18
N ALA A 22 -5.56 -32.71 21.82
CA ALA A 22 -5.04 -33.75 22.70
C ALA A 22 -3.54 -33.60 22.99
N LEU A 23 -2.78 -33.03 22.05
CA LEU A 23 -1.33 -32.81 22.21
C LEU A 23 -0.98 -31.37 22.60
N GLY A 24 -1.98 -30.51 22.85
CA GLY A 24 -1.73 -29.09 23.13
C GLY A 24 -1.06 -28.37 21.96
N HIS A 25 -1.26 -28.86 20.73
CA HIS A 25 -0.87 -28.17 19.50
C HIS A 25 -1.90 -27.12 19.08
N ASP A 26 -2.75 -26.65 20.02
CA ASP A 26 -3.76 -25.63 19.75
C ASP A 26 -3.14 -24.42 19.04
N PRO A 27 -3.87 -23.77 18.10
CA PRO A 27 -3.41 -22.53 17.49
C PRO A 27 -3.15 -21.51 18.59
N VAL A 28 -1.88 -21.17 18.76
CA VAL A 28 -1.44 -20.13 19.67
C VAL A 28 -1.59 -18.78 18.98
N TYR A 29 -2.24 -17.85 19.66
CA TYR A 29 -2.39 -16.47 19.22
C TYR A 29 -1.45 -15.61 20.06
N GLU A 30 -0.40 -15.11 19.43
CA GLU A 30 0.65 -14.33 20.09
C GLU A 30 0.26 -12.86 20.14
N CYS A 31 0.59 -12.18 21.24
CA CYS A 31 0.57 -10.73 21.28
C CYS A 31 1.79 -10.18 20.54
N GLU A 32 1.59 -9.23 19.65
CA GLU A 32 2.68 -8.74 18.79
C GLU A 32 3.56 -7.68 19.47
N THR A 33 3.18 -7.25 20.68
CA THR A 33 3.88 -6.22 21.46
C THR A 33 4.43 -6.75 22.78
N CYS A 34 4.19 -8.02 23.14
CA CYS A 34 4.78 -8.67 24.30
C CYS A 34 4.77 -10.20 24.18
N ASP A 35 5.52 -10.90 25.02
CA ASP A 35 5.71 -12.36 24.92
C ASP A 35 4.50 -13.20 25.37
N ARG A 36 3.30 -12.61 25.43
CA ARG A 36 2.09 -13.34 25.84
C ARG A 36 1.48 -14.12 24.70
N VAL A 37 1.05 -15.33 25.04
CA VAL A 37 0.39 -16.26 24.13
C VAL A 37 -0.99 -16.61 24.66
N PHE A 38 -1.97 -16.69 23.77
CA PHE A 38 -3.37 -16.96 24.07
C PHE A 38 -3.85 -18.19 23.31
N GLY A 39 -4.73 -18.98 23.93
CA GLY A 39 -5.37 -20.13 23.30
C GLY A 39 -6.57 -19.78 22.41
N SER A 40 -6.91 -18.49 22.29
CA SER A 40 -8.02 -18.04 21.44
C SER A 40 -7.80 -16.63 20.89
N LEU A 41 -8.39 -16.37 19.71
CA LEU A 41 -8.40 -15.05 19.08
C LEU A 41 -9.09 -13.99 19.95
N GLU A 42 -10.19 -14.36 20.61
CA GLU A 42 -10.89 -13.49 21.55
C GLU A 42 -9.98 -13.10 22.74
N GLY A 43 -9.16 -14.06 23.22
CA GLY A 43 -8.21 -13.84 24.29
C GLY A 43 -7.15 -12.78 23.95
N VAL A 44 -6.54 -12.89 22.77
CA VAL A 44 -5.56 -11.88 22.31
C VAL A 44 -6.21 -10.54 21.99
N ASN A 45 -7.41 -10.52 21.38
CA ASN A 45 -8.12 -9.26 21.09
C ASN A 45 -8.49 -8.49 22.35
N ARG A 46 -9.03 -9.18 23.36
CA ARG A 46 -9.31 -8.58 24.68
C ARG A 46 -8.02 -8.11 25.35
N HIS A 47 -6.93 -8.87 25.26
CA HIS A 47 -5.64 -8.44 25.80
C HIS A 47 -5.15 -7.15 25.16
N MET A 48 -5.17 -7.08 23.83
CA MET A 48 -4.74 -5.91 23.07
C MET A 48 -5.62 -4.68 23.34
N GLN A 49 -6.93 -4.89 23.56
CA GLN A 49 -7.88 -3.83 23.96
C GLN A 49 -7.61 -3.32 25.39
N VAL A 50 -7.50 -4.21 26.37
CA VAL A 50 -7.31 -3.86 27.78
C VAL A 50 -5.94 -3.25 28.05
N LYS A 51 -4.92 -3.63 27.28
CA LYS A 51 -3.56 -3.10 27.39
C LYS A 51 -3.26 -1.95 26.43
N GLU A 52 -4.26 -1.47 25.70
CA GLU A 52 -4.13 -0.37 24.73
C GLU A 52 -2.97 -0.59 23.74
N HIS A 53 -2.70 -1.85 23.39
CA HIS A 53 -1.68 -2.20 22.40
C HIS A 53 -2.12 -1.87 20.97
N TRP A 54 -3.33 -1.32 20.80
CA TRP A 54 -3.84 -0.82 19.54
C TRP A 54 -3.69 0.69 19.46
N SER A 55 -2.57 1.15 18.91
CA SER A 55 -2.75 2.11 17.84
C SER A 55 -1.74 1.80 16.74
N ASN A 56 -2.28 1.62 15.54
CA ASN A 56 -1.53 1.71 14.28
C ASN A 56 -0.62 0.50 13.99
N TYR A 57 -1.10 -0.75 14.14
CA TYR A 57 -0.36 -1.94 13.70
C TYR A 57 -1.05 -2.64 12.53
N CYS A 58 -0.28 -2.97 11.50
CA CYS A 58 -0.70 -3.77 10.35
C CYS A 58 -0.27 -5.23 10.53
N GLN A 59 -1.24 -6.13 10.68
CA GLN A 59 -1.02 -7.56 10.86
C GLN A 59 -0.46 -8.26 9.60
N SER A 60 -0.96 -7.93 8.41
CA SER A 60 -0.52 -8.57 7.17
C SER A 60 0.92 -8.22 6.76
N CYS A 61 1.43 -7.05 7.19
CA CYS A 61 2.81 -6.64 6.95
C CYS A 61 3.68 -6.68 8.22
N HIS A 62 3.12 -7.09 9.35
CA HIS A 62 3.74 -7.05 10.66
C HIS A 62 4.45 -5.72 11.00
N ARG A 63 3.77 -4.59 10.72
CA ARG A 63 4.36 -3.24 10.81
C ARG A 63 3.61 -2.33 11.78
N ARG A 64 4.35 -1.62 12.64
CA ARG A 64 3.81 -0.58 13.52
C ARG A 64 4.00 0.82 12.92
N PHE A 65 3.04 1.68 13.14
CA PHE A 65 3.05 3.09 12.77
C PHE A 65 2.95 3.95 14.02
N GLU A 66 3.54 5.13 13.98
CA GLU A 66 3.55 6.05 15.12
C GLU A 66 2.22 6.79 15.28
N THR A 67 1.47 6.94 14.17
CA THR A 67 0.20 7.66 14.14
C THR A 67 -0.86 6.90 13.35
N GLU A 68 -2.13 7.17 13.69
CA GLU A 68 -3.29 6.57 13.04
C GLU A 68 -3.38 6.97 11.56
N HIS A 69 -3.06 8.23 11.26
CA HIS A 69 -2.99 8.72 9.89
C HIS A 69 -2.03 7.89 9.03
N ASN A 70 -0.83 7.60 9.53
CA ASN A 70 0.18 6.83 8.81
C ASN A 70 -0.25 5.37 8.59
N TYR A 71 -0.92 4.78 9.58
CA TYR A 71 -1.50 3.45 9.43
C TYR A 71 -2.59 3.41 8.37
N TYR A 72 -3.54 4.36 8.39
CA TYR A 72 -4.57 4.41 7.35
C TYR A 72 -3.99 4.70 5.95
N ALA A 73 -2.97 5.55 5.85
CA ALA A 73 -2.27 5.78 4.59
C ALA A 73 -1.61 4.50 4.08
N HIS A 74 -0.97 3.72 4.96
CA HIS A 74 -0.40 2.42 4.63
C HIS A 74 -1.47 1.43 4.15
N MET A 75 -2.61 1.33 4.85
CA MET A 75 -3.74 0.48 4.43
C MET A 75 -4.30 0.85 3.04
N LYS A 76 -4.15 2.11 2.62
CA LYS A 76 -4.55 2.59 1.29
C LYS A 76 -3.45 2.53 0.23
N SER A 77 -2.24 2.09 0.59
CA SER A 77 -1.09 2.04 -0.32
C SER A 77 -1.11 0.80 -1.23
N ALA A 78 -0.19 0.79 -2.20
CA ALA A 78 0.01 -0.33 -3.15
C ALA A 78 0.17 -1.68 -2.44
N THR A 79 0.72 -1.67 -1.22
CA THR A 79 0.99 -2.87 -0.43
C THR A 79 -0.28 -3.67 -0.11
N HIS A 80 -1.43 -3.02 0.03
CA HIS A 80 -2.69 -3.70 0.38
C HIS A 80 -3.78 -3.56 -0.68
N ARG A 81 -3.78 -2.47 -1.45
CA ARG A 81 -4.77 -2.27 -2.52
C ARG A 81 -4.33 -2.80 -3.88
N GLY A 82 -3.03 -2.96 -4.12
CA GLY A 82 -2.53 -3.15 -5.48
C GLY A 82 -2.65 -1.87 -6.32
N TYR A 83 -2.45 -2.01 -7.63
CA TYR A 83 -2.58 -0.91 -8.58
C TYR A 83 -3.86 -1.09 -9.39
N ASP A 84 -4.81 -0.18 -9.20
CA ASP A 84 -6.12 -0.23 -9.87
C ASP A 84 -6.24 0.82 -10.99
N LEU A 85 -5.22 1.64 -11.18
CA LEU A 85 -5.23 2.76 -12.12
C LEU A 85 -4.01 2.69 -13.03
N SER A 86 -4.24 2.55 -14.34
CA SER A 86 -3.20 2.57 -15.35
C SER A 86 -3.16 3.91 -16.08
N CYS A 87 -1.96 4.35 -16.45
CA CYS A 87 -1.82 5.44 -17.40
C CYS A 87 -2.34 5.00 -18.78
N GLN A 88 -3.13 5.84 -19.45
CA GLN A 88 -3.64 5.53 -20.79
C GLN A 88 -2.60 5.71 -21.90
N TYR A 89 -1.42 6.24 -21.58
CA TYR A 89 -0.38 6.59 -22.54
C TYR A 89 0.93 5.80 -22.34
N CYS A 90 1.05 5.02 -21.27
CA CYS A 90 2.18 4.13 -21.01
C CYS A 90 1.78 3.05 -20.02
N ASP A 91 2.66 2.08 -19.80
CA ASP A 91 2.40 0.93 -18.92
C ASP A 91 2.59 1.23 -17.41
N ALA A 92 2.55 2.51 -17.02
CA ALA A 92 2.71 2.89 -15.61
C ALA A 92 1.41 2.66 -14.83
N GLU A 93 1.52 2.04 -13.66
CA GLU A 93 0.41 1.73 -12.77
C GLU A 93 0.48 2.53 -11.46
N PHE A 94 -0.69 2.86 -10.91
CA PHE A 94 -0.86 3.78 -9.80
C PHE A 94 -1.93 3.29 -8.83
N VAL A 95 -1.76 3.67 -7.57
CA VAL A 95 -2.69 3.33 -6.48
C VAL A 95 -3.78 4.41 -6.34
N THR A 96 -3.50 5.63 -6.80
CA THR A 96 -4.39 6.80 -6.62
C THR A 96 -4.44 7.66 -7.88
N ALA A 97 -5.58 8.33 -8.07
CA ALA A 97 -5.77 9.25 -9.19
C ALA A 97 -4.78 10.43 -9.16
N SER A 98 -4.45 10.93 -7.96
CA SER A 98 -3.44 11.99 -7.79
C SER A 98 -2.05 11.53 -8.27
N GLY A 99 -1.70 10.25 -8.11
CA GLY A 99 -0.47 9.68 -8.64
C GLY A 99 -0.42 9.72 -10.17
N VAL A 100 -1.53 9.35 -10.83
CA VAL A 100 -1.66 9.43 -12.30
C VAL A 100 -1.55 10.90 -12.76
N LEU A 101 -2.24 11.82 -12.09
CA LEU A 101 -2.21 13.24 -12.47
C LEU A 101 -0.79 13.82 -12.36
N HIS A 102 -0.11 13.60 -11.24
CA HIS A 102 1.27 14.06 -11.04
C HIS A 102 2.22 13.48 -12.08
N HIS A 103 2.06 12.20 -12.45
CA HIS A 103 2.85 11.56 -13.51
C HIS A 103 2.70 12.25 -14.88
N LEU A 104 1.48 12.69 -15.21
CA LEU A 104 1.19 13.41 -16.45
C LEU A 104 1.71 14.85 -16.40
N GLU A 105 1.47 15.57 -15.30
CA GLU A 105 1.85 16.98 -15.14
C GLU A 105 3.36 17.19 -15.03
N SER A 106 4.06 16.31 -14.32
CA SER A 106 5.52 16.36 -14.17
C SER A 106 6.28 15.98 -15.45
N CYS A 107 5.58 15.72 -16.57
CA CYS A 107 6.15 15.23 -17.82
C CYS A 107 6.97 13.92 -17.64
N SER A 108 6.70 13.16 -16.58
CA SER A 108 7.34 11.87 -16.32
C SER A 108 6.78 10.75 -17.22
N CYS A 109 5.64 10.98 -17.87
CA CYS A 109 5.03 10.04 -18.79
C CYS A 109 5.70 10.03 -20.15
N PRO A 110 6.38 8.95 -20.58
CA PRO A 110 7.04 8.91 -21.89
C PRO A 110 6.05 9.05 -23.06
N GLY A 111 4.83 8.51 -22.94
CA GLY A 111 3.80 8.60 -23.99
C GLY A 111 3.01 9.91 -24.01
N ALA A 112 3.11 10.74 -22.96
CA ALA A 112 2.45 12.05 -22.89
C ALA A 112 3.43 13.23 -22.86
N ARG A 113 4.73 12.99 -22.68
CA ARG A 113 5.80 14.00 -22.54
C ARG A 113 5.84 14.98 -23.70
N ASP A 114 5.63 14.51 -24.92
CA ASP A 114 5.63 15.35 -26.12
C ASP A 114 4.25 15.96 -26.38
N ARG A 115 3.16 15.34 -25.92
CA ARG A 115 1.80 15.86 -26.14
C ARG A 115 1.46 17.03 -25.23
N VAL A 116 1.84 16.95 -23.95
CA VAL A 116 1.69 18.07 -23.01
C VAL A 116 2.62 19.23 -23.42
N ARG A 117 3.87 18.92 -23.79
CA ARG A 117 4.82 19.91 -24.29
C ARG A 117 4.31 20.59 -25.57
N ASN A 118 3.92 19.83 -26.59
CA ASN A 118 3.40 20.39 -27.84
C ASN A 118 2.10 21.18 -27.64
N ARG A 119 1.24 20.76 -26.70
CA ARG A 119 0.07 21.56 -26.31
C ARG A 119 0.49 22.88 -25.67
N LEU A 120 1.41 22.85 -24.70
CA LEU A 120 1.93 24.07 -24.07
C LEU A 120 2.59 25.01 -25.09
N TYR A 121 3.40 24.47 -26.01
CA TYR A 121 4.04 25.28 -27.07
C TYR A 121 3.01 25.88 -28.02
N ARG A 122 1.98 25.13 -28.43
CA ARG A 122 0.91 25.64 -29.29
C ARG A 122 0.08 26.70 -28.56
N ASP A 123 -0.31 26.43 -27.31
CA ASP A 123 -1.08 27.37 -26.50
C ASP A 123 -0.25 28.65 -26.21
N ILE A 124 1.07 28.54 -26.02
CA ILE A 124 1.99 29.70 -25.93
C ILE A 124 2.05 30.43 -27.28
N GLN A 125 2.18 29.74 -28.41
CA GLN A 125 2.20 30.38 -29.75
C GLN A 125 0.88 31.09 -30.10
N GLU A 126 -0.26 30.54 -29.67
CA GLU A 126 -1.58 31.14 -29.84
C GLU A 126 -1.78 32.37 -28.95
N LEU A 127 -1.17 32.38 -27.76
CA LEU A 127 -1.19 33.54 -26.85
C LEU A 127 -0.10 34.57 -27.16
N ASP A 128 0.97 34.16 -27.85
CA ASP A 128 2.15 34.96 -28.19
C ASP A 128 2.14 35.44 -29.64
N THR A 129 1.00 35.94 -30.11
CA THR A 129 0.83 36.39 -31.51
C THR A 129 1.79 37.53 -31.91
N ASN A 130 2.33 38.25 -30.93
CA ASN A 130 3.24 39.39 -31.12
C ASN A 130 4.70 39.09 -30.69
N GLY A 131 5.00 37.87 -30.21
CA GLY A 131 6.35 37.48 -29.77
C GLY A 131 6.82 38.04 -28.41
N GLU A 132 5.96 38.67 -27.63
CA GLU A 132 6.33 39.24 -26.33
C GLU A 132 6.76 38.19 -25.29
N ILE A 133 6.24 36.96 -25.38
CA ILE A 133 6.53 35.88 -24.41
C ILE A 133 7.83 35.15 -24.77
N THR A 134 8.07 34.88 -26.06
CA THR A 134 9.25 34.14 -26.53
C THR A 134 10.51 35.01 -26.65
N PHE A 135 10.39 36.32 -26.89
CA PHE A 135 11.56 37.22 -26.96
C PHE A 135 12.04 37.75 -25.60
N GLY A 136 11.25 37.64 -24.53
CA GLY A 136 11.55 38.25 -23.22
C GLY A 136 12.39 37.41 -22.23
N LYS A 137 12.88 36.21 -22.59
CA LYS A 137 13.60 35.32 -21.64
C LYS A 137 14.94 34.74 -22.11
N LEU A 138 15.50 35.20 -23.23
CA LEU A 138 16.85 34.78 -23.67
C LEU A 138 17.95 35.83 -23.46
N GLU A 139 17.63 37.03 -22.99
CA GLU A 139 18.64 38.03 -22.59
C GLU A 139 18.74 38.15 -21.07
N GLY A 140 19.33 37.13 -20.44
CA GLY A 140 19.60 37.15 -19.00
C GLY A 140 20.81 36.33 -18.54
N TYR A 141 21.60 35.80 -19.47
CA TYR A 141 22.85 35.09 -19.16
C TYR A 141 23.90 35.39 -20.23
N TYR A 142 24.52 36.57 -20.14
CA TYR A 142 25.94 36.78 -20.38
C TYR A 142 26.42 37.92 -19.49
#